data_AF-A0A9D1K449-F1
#
_entry.id   AF-A0A9D1K449-F1
#
_cell.length_a   1.000
_cell.length_b   1.000
_cell.length_c   1.000
_cell.angle_alpha   90.00
_cell.angle_beta   90.00
_cell.angle_gamma   90.00
#
_symmetry.space_group_name_H-M   'P 1'
#
loop_
_entity.id
_entity.type
_entity.pdbx_description
1 polymer ?
#
loop_
_entity_poly.entity_id
_entity_poly.type
_entity_poly.pdbx_seq_one_letter_code
_entity_poly.pdbx_strand_id
1 'polypeptide(L)'
;MQKQLTCNQVNALLSFYVEDKLNEQLKKYIEYHLSICPECYEKYQKLKKLVNNFTEISKKINSEEDDDTDNPYINRQYEDFKSNLSAYIDNELTDEENLRIKKIAISNPIARKDLEDIYTFKRLLHSSFDKTKSSVKEDFSKNVLSQIYSMHTANKLDPFYLIMTIFTVIVAVALLGIANLLIF
;
A
#
# COMPACT_ATOMS: atom_id res chain seq x y z
N MET A 1 -17.49 -38.49 -36.01
CA MET A 1 -18.53 -37.55 -35.55
C MET A 1 -17.84 -36.34 -34.97
N GLN A 2 -17.89 -35.17 -35.63
CA GLN A 2 -17.31 -33.94 -35.10
C GLN A 2 -18.25 -33.39 -34.00
N LYS A 3 -17.82 -33.45 -32.74
CA LYS A 3 -18.54 -32.82 -31.63
C LYS A 3 -18.33 -31.30 -31.76
N GLN A 4 -19.36 -30.57 -32.19
CA GLN A 4 -19.31 -29.11 -32.21
C GLN A 4 -19.38 -28.58 -30.77
N LEU A 5 -18.32 -27.91 -30.34
CA LEU A 5 -18.29 -27.23 -29.05
C LEU A 5 -19.17 -25.99 -29.09
N THR A 6 -19.85 -25.72 -27.98
CA THR A 6 -20.63 -24.48 -27.80
C THR A 6 -19.71 -23.33 -27.36
N CYS A 7 -20.12 -22.08 -27.61
CA CYS A 7 -19.33 -20.89 -27.24
C CYS A 7 -18.99 -20.85 -25.74
N ASN A 8 -19.88 -21.36 -24.87
CA ASN A 8 -19.64 -21.43 -23.42
C ASN A 8 -18.53 -22.42 -23.07
N GLN A 9 -18.51 -23.57 -23.73
CA GLN A 9 -17.44 -24.57 -23.55
C GLN A 9 -16.10 -24.04 -24.07
N VAL A 10 -16.10 -23.32 -25.20
CA VAL A 10 -14.88 -22.70 -25.73
C VAL A 10 -14.37 -21.61 -24.81
N ASN A 11 -15.25 -20.75 -24.27
CA ASN A 11 -14.83 -19.69 -23.33
C ASN A 11 -14.19 -20.28 -22.06
N ALA A 12 -14.72 -21.38 -21.51
CA ALA A 12 -14.14 -22.04 -20.35
C ALA A 12 -12.78 -22.71 -20.64
N LEU A 13 -12.57 -23.17 -21.87
CA LEU A 13 -11.33 -23.83 -22.30
C LEU A 13 -10.29 -22.88 -22.91
N LEU A 14 -10.66 -21.61 -23.13
CA LEU A 14 -9.84 -20.66 -23.87
C LEU A 14 -8.53 -20.31 -23.15
N SER A 15 -8.57 -20.17 -21.82
CA SER A 15 -7.36 -19.93 -21.01
C SER A 15 -6.37 -21.10 -21.12
N PHE A 16 -6.88 -22.34 -21.05
CA PHE A 16 -6.05 -23.55 -21.22
C PHE A 16 -5.49 -23.69 -22.64
N TYR A 17 -6.22 -23.20 -23.66
CA TYR A 17 -5.75 -23.17 -25.04
C TYR A 17 -4.62 -22.17 -25.24
N VAL A 18 -4.72 -20.97 -24.65
CA VAL A 18 -3.66 -19.94 -24.74
C VAL A 18 -2.37 -20.39 -24.04
N GLU A 19 -2.48 -21.18 -22.97
CA GLU A 19 -1.34 -21.74 -22.23
C GLU A 19 -0.82 -23.07 -22.80
N ASP A 20 -1.36 -23.55 -23.93
CA ASP A 20 -1.05 -24.84 -24.58
C ASP A 20 -1.18 -26.08 -23.67
N LYS A 21 -2.09 -26.04 -22.69
CA LYS A 21 -2.34 -27.11 -21.70
C LYS A 21 -3.48 -28.05 -22.10
N LEU A 22 -3.90 -28.02 -23.37
CA LEU A 22 -5.02 -28.84 -23.86
C LEU A 22 -4.52 -30.08 -24.61
N ASN A 23 -5.29 -31.15 -24.53
CA ASN A 23 -5.06 -32.35 -25.33
C ASN A 23 -5.29 -32.07 -26.84
N GLU A 24 -4.51 -32.70 -27.70
CA GLU A 24 -4.49 -32.54 -29.17
C GLU A 24 -5.87 -32.63 -29.84
N GLN A 25 -6.76 -33.49 -29.32
CA GLN A 25 -8.12 -33.60 -29.84
C GLN A 25 -8.99 -32.37 -29.50
N LEU A 26 -8.88 -31.85 -28.28
CA LEU A 26 -9.60 -30.66 -27.83
C LEU A 26 -9.10 -29.40 -28.54
N LYS A 27 -7.79 -29.33 -28.79
CA LYS A 27 -7.14 -28.28 -29.56
C LYS A 27 -7.78 -28.13 -30.95
N LYS A 28 -7.93 -29.24 -31.68
CA LYS A 28 -8.58 -29.27 -33.01
C LYS A 28 -10.04 -28.83 -32.97
N TYR A 29 -10.80 -29.18 -31.93
CA TYR A 29 -12.19 -28.75 -31.79
C TYR A 29 -12.32 -27.25 -31.49
N ILE A 30 -11.40 -26.69 -30.70
CA ILE A 30 -11.37 -25.24 -30.43
C ILE A 30 -10.94 -24.48 -31.67
N GLU A 31 -9.91 -24.93 -32.39
CA GLU A 31 -9.46 -24.29 -33.65
C GLU A 31 -10.56 -24.26 -34.70
N TYR A 32 -11.30 -25.36 -34.84
CA TYR A 32 -12.46 -25.42 -35.72
C TYR A 32 -13.59 -24.48 -35.27
N HIS A 33 -13.83 -24.33 -33.97
CA HIS A 33 -14.84 -23.38 -33.48
C HIS A 33 -14.40 -21.92 -33.67
N LEU A 34 -13.12 -21.61 -33.45
CA LEU A 34 -12.55 -20.28 -33.63
C LEU A 34 -12.52 -19.83 -35.09
N SER A 35 -12.47 -20.76 -36.05
CA SER A 35 -12.56 -20.43 -37.49
C SER A 35 -13.99 -20.11 -37.95
N ILE A 36 -15.00 -20.50 -37.17
CA ILE A 36 -16.42 -20.30 -37.49
C ILE A 36 -17.03 -19.15 -36.68
N CYS A 37 -16.64 -19.00 -35.41
CA CYS A 37 -17.24 -18.05 -34.48
C CYS A 37 -16.36 -16.80 -34.28
N PRO A 38 -16.74 -15.64 -34.84
CA PRO A 38 -15.95 -14.41 -34.74
C PRO A 38 -15.89 -13.86 -33.30
N GLU A 39 -16.94 -14.03 -32.50
CA GLU A 39 -16.97 -13.54 -31.11
C GLU A 39 -15.97 -14.28 -30.21
N CYS A 40 -15.87 -15.61 -30.35
CA CYS A 40 -14.89 -16.41 -29.62
C CYS A 40 -13.46 -16.12 -30.11
N TYR A 41 -13.29 -15.85 -31.40
CA TYR A 41 -12.01 -15.45 -31.97
C TYR A 41 -11.52 -14.09 -31.42
N GLU A 42 -12.41 -13.11 -31.28
CA GLU A 42 -12.03 -11.81 -30.71
C GLU A 42 -11.61 -11.95 -29.23
N LYS A 43 -12.31 -12.77 -28.44
CA LYS A 43 -11.94 -13.08 -27.05
C LYS A 43 -10.58 -13.77 -26.98
N TYR A 44 -10.31 -14.74 -27.85
CA TYR A 44 -9.01 -15.38 -27.99
C TYR A 44 -7.89 -14.38 -28.24
N GLN A 45 -8.08 -13.47 -29.20
CA GLN A 45 -7.09 -12.46 -29.56
C GLN A 45 -6.78 -11.51 -28.38
N LYS A 46 -7.79 -11.10 -27.62
CA LYS A 46 -7.61 -10.28 -26.41
C LYS A 46 -6.80 -11.02 -25.35
N LEU A 47 -7.18 -12.25 -25.03
CA LEU A 47 -6.45 -13.09 -24.06
C LEU A 47 -5.00 -13.35 -24.49
N LYS A 48 -4.77 -13.66 -25.76
CA LYS A 48 -3.42 -13.88 -26.30
C LYS A 48 -2.54 -12.63 -26.19
N LYS A 49 -3.08 -11.45 -26.50
CA LYS A 49 -2.35 -10.18 -26.32
C LYS A 49 -1.98 -9.92 -24.86
N LEU A 50 -2.89 -10.18 -23.93
CA LEU A 50 -2.62 -10.00 -22.50
C LEU A 50 -1.50 -10.93 -22.01
N VAL A 51 -1.56 -12.22 -22.38
CA VAL A 51 -0.52 -13.19 -22.02
C VAL A 51 0.81 -12.81 -22.65
N ASN A 52 0.83 -12.44 -23.94
CA ASN A 52 2.06 -12.03 -24.60
C ASN A 52 2.69 -10.80 -23.94
N ASN A 53 1.90 -9.76 -23.66
CA ASN A 53 2.38 -8.56 -22.96
C ASN A 53 2.96 -8.91 -21.59
N PHE A 54 2.28 -9.78 -20.83
CA PHE A 54 2.80 -10.25 -19.54
C PHE A 54 4.11 -11.01 -19.69
N THR A 55 4.22 -11.90 -20.69
CA THR A 55 5.47 -12.63 -20.96
C THR A 55 6.60 -11.74 -21.46
N GLU A 56 6.30 -10.66 -22.19
CA GLU A 56 7.31 -9.68 -22.60
C GLU A 56 7.78 -8.82 -21.43
N ILE A 57 6.85 -8.43 -20.54
CA ILE A 57 7.18 -7.69 -19.32
C ILE A 57 8.01 -8.58 -18.39
N SER A 58 7.61 -9.83 -18.17
CA SER A 58 8.37 -10.76 -17.33
C SER A 58 9.73 -11.09 -17.96
N LYS A 59 9.82 -11.23 -19.29
CA LYS A 59 11.11 -11.36 -19.96
C LYS A 59 11.99 -10.13 -19.80
N LYS A 60 11.44 -8.90 -19.85
CA LYS A 60 12.23 -7.68 -19.61
C LYS A 60 12.76 -7.61 -18.19
N ILE A 61 11.92 -7.94 -17.21
CA ILE A 61 12.31 -8.01 -15.80
C ILE A 61 13.40 -9.08 -15.62
N ASN A 62 13.22 -10.27 -16.17
CA ASN A 62 14.19 -11.36 -16.03
C ASN A 62 15.46 -11.14 -16.87
N SER A 63 15.39 -10.45 -18.02
CA SER A 63 16.58 -10.13 -18.82
C SER A 63 17.45 -9.03 -18.19
N GLU A 64 16.88 -8.23 -17.29
CA GLU A 64 17.64 -7.32 -16.42
C GLU A 64 18.29 -8.09 -15.25
N GLU A 65 17.75 -9.25 -14.85
CA GLU A 65 18.30 -10.11 -13.77
C GLU A 65 19.31 -11.17 -14.29
N ASP A 66 19.21 -11.63 -15.54
CA ASP A 66 20.10 -12.66 -16.11
C ASP A 66 21.49 -12.12 -16.55
N ASP A 67 21.70 -10.80 -16.61
CA ASP A 67 23.03 -10.17 -16.86
C ASP A 67 23.85 -10.01 -15.57
N ASP A 68 23.25 -10.27 -14.39
CA ASP A 68 23.85 -9.99 -13.09
C ASP A 68 24.67 -11.16 -12.52
N THR A 69 24.53 -12.38 -13.04
CA THR A 69 25.31 -13.55 -12.55
C THR A 69 26.81 -13.47 -12.82
N ASP A 70 27.26 -12.63 -13.77
CA ASP A 70 28.68 -12.39 -14.08
C ASP A 70 29.19 -11.01 -13.63
N ASN A 71 28.36 -10.23 -12.91
CA ASN A 71 28.73 -8.89 -12.51
C ASN A 71 29.69 -8.92 -11.29
N PRO A 72 30.97 -8.55 -11.43
CA PRO A 72 31.97 -8.67 -10.36
C PRO A 72 31.67 -7.80 -9.13
N TYR A 73 30.73 -6.87 -9.27
CA TYR A 73 30.28 -5.98 -8.20
C TYR A 73 29.12 -6.57 -7.38
N ILE A 74 28.44 -7.61 -7.85
CA ILE A 74 27.40 -8.32 -7.08
C ILE A 74 28.10 -9.40 -6.23
N ASN A 75 28.55 -8.96 -5.06
CA ASN A 75 29.25 -9.80 -4.10
C ASN A 75 28.55 -9.73 -2.73
N ARG A 76 29.03 -10.53 -1.77
CA ARG A 76 28.46 -10.54 -0.41
C ARG A 76 28.41 -9.17 0.26
N GLN A 77 29.36 -8.28 -0.03
CA GLN A 77 29.35 -6.91 0.52
C GLN A 77 28.25 -6.06 -0.12
N TYR A 78 27.99 -6.24 -1.41
CA TYR A 78 26.87 -5.60 -2.09
C TYR A 78 25.52 -6.06 -1.52
N GLU A 79 25.35 -7.36 -1.27
CA GLU A 79 24.12 -7.88 -0.64
C GLU A 79 23.90 -7.33 0.78
N ASP A 80 24.97 -7.24 1.57
CA ASP A 80 24.94 -6.60 2.89
C ASP A 80 24.57 -5.11 2.77
N PHE A 81 25.13 -4.40 1.80
CA PHE A 81 24.73 -3.02 1.49
C PHE A 81 23.24 -2.92 1.10
N LYS A 82 22.76 -3.77 0.19
CA LYS A 82 21.40 -3.75 -0.34
C LYS A 82 20.37 -3.99 0.76
N SER A 83 20.63 -4.94 1.65
CA SER A 83 19.75 -5.26 2.79
C SER A 83 19.66 -4.12 3.82
N ASN A 84 20.71 -3.31 3.96
CA ASN A 84 20.78 -2.20 4.92
C ASN A 84 20.48 -0.83 4.30
N LEU A 85 20.27 -0.76 2.97
CA LEU A 85 20.11 0.49 2.24
C LEU A 85 18.91 1.31 2.73
N SER A 86 17.76 0.67 2.99
CA SER A 86 16.58 1.37 3.51
C SER A 86 16.83 1.98 4.89
N ALA A 87 17.37 1.19 5.83
CA ALA A 87 17.68 1.63 7.18
C ALA A 87 18.72 2.77 7.18
N TYR A 88 19.69 2.72 6.26
CA TYR A 88 20.65 3.81 6.06
C TYR A 88 19.96 5.13 5.64
N ILE A 89 19.01 5.07 4.71
CA ILE A 89 18.28 6.25 4.20
C ILE A 89 17.39 6.89 5.26
N ASP A 90 16.90 6.10 6.20
CA ASP A 90 16.03 6.53 7.29
C ASP A 90 16.80 6.83 8.59
N ASN A 91 18.13 6.75 8.56
CA ASN A 91 19.04 6.99 9.69
C ASN A 91 18.79 6.08 10.90
N GLU A 92 18.40 4.82 10.64
CA GLU A 92 18.15 3.82 11.68
C GLU A 92 19.41 3.02 12.05
N LEU A 93 20.48 3.17 11.28
CA LEU A 93 21.75 2.46 11.49
C LEU A 93 22.67 3.18 12.49
N THR A 94 23.52 2.40 13.16
CA THR A 94 24.60 2.93 14.01
C THR A 94 25.69 3.63 13.19
N ASP A 95 26.54 4.44 13.84
CA ASP A 95 27.64 5.14 13.16
C ASP A 95 28.62 4.19 12.45
N GLU A 96 28.87 3.01 13.03
CA GLU A 96 29.76 2.01 12.43
C GLU A 96 29.15 1.41 11.16
N GLU A 97 27.86 1.07 11.20
CA GLU A 97 27.11 0.54 10.05
C GLU A 97 27.00 1.59 8.95
N ASN A 98 26.70 2.84 9.31
CA ASN A 98 26.69 3.97 8.37
C ASN A 98 28.04 4.13 7.65
N LEU A 99 29.16 3.97 8.36
CA LEU A 99 30.48 4.03 7.75
C LEU A 99 30.73 2.86 6.78
N ARG A 100 30.25 1.65 7.09
CA ARG A 100 30.36 0.48 6.20
C ARG A 100 29.58 0.68 4.91
N ILE A 101 28.34 1.14 4.99
CA ILE A 101 27.50 1.44 3.82
C ILE A 101 28.17 2.47 2.91
N LYS A 102 28.69 3.56 3.49
CA LYS A 102 29.44 4.58 2.73
C LYS A 102 30.68 4.01 2.04
N LYS A 103 31.45 3.16 2.73
CA LYS A 103 32.63 2.51 2.13
C LYS A 103 32.25 1.66 0.92
N ILE A 104 31.18 0.87 1.03
CA ILE A 104 30.71 -0.01 -0.06
C ILE A 104 30.20 0.84 -1.24
N ALA A 105 29.42 1.90 -1.01
CA ALA A 105 28.96 2.80 -2.07
C ALA A 105 30.10 3.54 -2.80
N ILE A 106 31.24 3.77 -2.13
CA ILE A 106 32.42 4.36 -2.78
C ILE A 106 33.12 3.32 -3.66
N SER A 107 33.31 2.09 -3.18
CA SER A 107 34.06 1.05 -3.89
C SER A 107 33.26 0.33 -4.97
N ASN A 108 31.93 0.31 -4.88
CA ASN A 108 31.05 -0.43 -5.77
C ASN A 108 30.15 0.54 -6.58
N PRO A 109 30.29 0.60 -7.92
CA PRO A 109 29.50 1.49 -8.76
C PRO A 109 28.00 1.15 -8.78
N ILE A 110 27.62 -0.11 -8.60
CA ILE A 110 26.21 -0.53 -8.52
C ILE A 110 25.60 -0.05 -7.22
N ALA A 111 26.29 -0.28 -6.10
CA ALA A 111 25.86 0.23 -4.79
C ALA A 111 25.69 1.76 -4.82
N ARG A 112 26.58 2.48 -5.51
CA ARG A 112 26.47 3.92 -5.71
C ARG A 112 25.21 4.30 -6.48
N LYS A 113 24.95 3.61 -7.59
CA LYS A 113 23.77 3.86 -8.41
C LYS A 113 22.48 3.60 -7.62
N ASP A 114 22.39 2.48 -6.91
CA ASP A 114 21.23 2.16 -6.07
C ASP A 114 21.00 3.20 -4.98
N LEU A 115 22.08 3.74 -4.40
CA LEU A 115 22.02 4.82 -3.44
C LEU A 115 21.46 6.11 -4.07
N GLU A 116 21.90 6.47 -5.27
CA GLU A 116 21.39 7.64 -6.01
C GLU A 116 19.92 7.47 -6.41
N ASP A 117 19.54 6.26 -6.83
CA ASP A 117 18.18 5.93 -7.24
C ASP A 117 17.20 6.02 -6.06
N ILE A 118 17.57 5.51 -4.87
CA ILE A 118 16.71 5.61 -3.69
C ILE A 118 16.56 7.04 -3.18
N TYR A 119 17.60 7.88 -3.25
CA TYR A 119 17.49 9.31 -2.93
C TYR A 119 16.61 10.04 -3.95
N THR A 120 16.72 9.69 -5.23
CA THR A 120 15.85 10.23 -6.28
C THR A 120 14.40 9.86 -6.02
N PHE A 121 14.13 8.60 -5.67
CA PHE A 121 12.81 8.14 -5.28
C PHE A 121 12.24 8.91 -4.07
N LYS A 122 13.03 9.06 -2.99
CA LYS A 122 12.64 9.83 -1.79
C LYS A 122 12.26 11.28 -2.13
N ARG A 123 13.03 11.93 -3.02
CA ARG A 123 12.74 13.28 -3.50
C ARG A 123 11.44 13.36 -4.30
N LEU A 124 11.21 12.40 -5.20
CA LEU A 124 9.98 12.33 -6.00
C LEU A 124 8.75 12.09 -5.12
N LEU A 125 8.88 11.24 -4.10
CA LEU A 125 7.84 10.97 -3.13
C LEU A 125 7.50 12.23 -2.32
N HIS A 126 8.51 12.94 -1.83
CA HIS A 126 8.31 14.22 -1.13
C HIS A 126 7.66 15.28 -2.02
N SER A 127 8.12 15.43 -3.26
CA SER A 127 7.53 16.35 -4.23
C SER A 127 6.06 16.03 -4.50
N SER A 128 5.72 14.75 -4.63
CA SER A 128 4.34 14.29 -4.85
C SER A 128 3.46 14.51 -3.62
N PHE A 129 4.02 14.28 -2.43
CA PHE A 129 3.36 14.58 -1.18
C PHE A 129 3.07 16.08 -1.03
N ASP A 130 4.04 16.96 -1.28
CA ASP A 130 3.86 18.42 -1.18
C ASP A 130 2.85 18.95 -2.20
N LYS A 131 2.87 18.43 -3.43
CA LYS A 131 1.84 18.72 -4.44
C LYS A 131 0.44 18.33 -3.97
N THR A 132 0.32 17.18 -3.33
CA THR A 132 -0.96 16.71 -2.78
C THR A 132 -1.38 17.53 -1.57
N LYS A 133 -0.46 17.83 -0.66
CA LYS A 133 -0.69 18.68 0.51
C LYS A 133 -1.14 20.08 0.11
N SER A 134 -0.56 20.65 -0.95
CA SER A 134 -0.95 21.97 -1.46
C SER A 134 -2.28 21.96 -2.23
N SER A 135 -2.69 20.82 -2.80
CA SER A 135 -3.99 20.69 -3.45
C SER A 135 -5.13 20.45 -2.46
N VAL A 136 -4.84 19.80 -1.32
CA VAL A 136 -5.78 19.62 -0.20
C VAL A 136 -5.94 20.95 0.53
N LYS A 137 -7.09 21.62 0.31
CA LYS A 137 -7.44 22.90 0.96
C LYS A 137 -8.07 22.72 2.35
N GLU A 138 -8.29 21.50 2.80
CA GLU A 138 -8.96 21.21 4.06
C GLU A 138 -7.96 21.25 5.23
N ASP A 139 -8.23 22.11 6.20
CA ASP A 139 -7.47 22.19 7.45
C ASP A 139 -8.11 21.28 8.51
N PHE A 140 -7.48 20.13 8.74
CA PHE A 140 -7.92 19.19 9.77
C PHE A 140 -7.44 19.57 11.18
N SER A 141 -6.58 20.60 11.33
CA SER A 141 -5.94 20.95 12.61
C SER A 141 -6.97 21.28 13.67
N LYS A 142 -8.02 22.05 13.33
CA LYS A 142 -9.11 22.40 14.25
C LYS A 142 -9.87 21.16 14.72
N ASN A 143 -10.12 20.22 13.81
CA ASN A 143 -10.88 19.02 14.10
C ASN A 143 -10.08 18.09 15.04
N VAL A 144 -8.78 17.91 14.75
CA VAL A 144 -7.85 17.14 15.59
C VAL A 144 -7.69 17.79 16.97
N LEU A 145 -7.46 19.11 17.03
CA LEU A 145 -7.35 19.84 18.30
C LEU A 145 -8.63 19.71 19.12
N SER A 146 -9.80 19.82 18.49
CA SER A 146 -11.08 19.66 19.20
C SER A 146 -11.22 18.28 19.84
N GLN A 147 -10.80 17.21 19.13
CA GLN A 147 -10.81 15.86 19.67
C GLN A 147 -9.83 15.71 20.83
N ILE A 148 -8.59 16.21 20.70
CA ILE A 148 -7.59 16.17 21.77
C ILE A 148 -8.08 16.91 23.03
N TYR A 149 -8.63 18.11 22.87
CA TYR A 149 -9.15 18.88 24.00
C TYR A 149 -10.35 18.20 24.64
N SER A 150 -11.30 17.70 23.85
CA SER A 150 -12.49 16.99 24.36
C SER A 150 -12.12 15.73 25.15
N MET A 151 -11.09 15.00 24.71
CA MET A 151 -10.58 13.81 25.37
C MET A 151 -9.88 14.15 26.70
N HIS A 152 -9.26 15.33 26.81
CA HIS A 152 -8.66 15.81 28.07
C HIS A 152 -9.68 16.44 29.04
N THR A 153 -10.80 16.98 28.52
CA THR A 153 -11.83 17.64 29.35
C THR A 153 -12.94 16.70 29.83
N ALA A 154 -13.10 15.52 29.24
CA ALA A 154 -14.10 14.53 29.64
C ALA A 154 -14.02 14.09 31.13
N ASN A 155 -12.87 14.26 31.80
CA ASN A 155 -12.65 13.83 33.18
C ASN A 155 -12.75 14.94 34.23
N LYS A 156 -13.11 16.18 33.86
CA LYS A 156 -13.35 17.26 34.84
C LYS A 156 -14.82 17.61 34.84
N LEU A 157 -15.51 17.29 35.95
CA LEU A 157 -16.81 17.87 36.24
C LEU A 157 -16.69 19.39 36.15
N ASP A 158 -17.53 20.02 35.33
CA ASP A 158 -17.49 21.46 35.11
C ASP A 158 -17.71 22.17 36.45
N PRO A 159 -16.78 23.05 36.89
CA PRO A 159 -16.85 23.76 38.17
C PRO A 159 -18.19 24.44 38.45
N PHE A 160 -18.92 24.83 37.40
CA PHE A 160 -20.24 25.42 37.54
C PHE A 160 -21.25 24.47 38.19
N TYR A 161 -21.29 23.19 37.81
CA TYR A 161 -22.21 22.21 38.41
C TYR A 161 -21.84 21.89 39.86
N LEU A 162 -20.55 21.91 40.20
CA LEU A 162 -20.10 21.74 41.58
C LEU A 162 -20.55 22.91 42.46
N ILE A 163 -20.48 24.14 41.96
CA ILE A 163 -20.97 25.33 42.69
C ILE A 163 -22.50 25.29 42.82
N MET A 164 -23.22 24.94 41.74
CA MET A 164 -24.68 24.86 41.75
C MET A 164 -25.20 23.81 42.73
N THR A 165 -24.57 22.63 42.80
CA THR A 165 -24.95 21.58 43.76
C THR A 165 -24.75 22.05 45.20
N ILE A 166 -23.61 22.67 45.52
CA ILE A 166 -23.36 23.24 46.86
C ILE A 166 -24.42 24.30 47.21
N PHE A 167 -24.73 25.21 46.29
CA PHE A 167 -25.75 26.25 46.51
C PHE A 167 -27.13 25.65 46.80
N THR A 168 -27.55 24.64 46.02
CA THR A 168 -28.85 23.97 46.24
C THR A 168 -28.92 23.27 47.59
N VAL A 169 -27.83 22.66 48.06
CA VAL A 169 -27.77 22.04 49.39
C VAL A 169 -27.91 23.09 50.49
N ILE A 170 -27.23 24.23 50.37
CA ILE A 170 -27.32 25.33 51.34
C ILE A 170 -28.75 25.87 51.43
N VAL A 171 -29.40 26.09 50.29
CA VAL A 171 -30.79 26.57 50.25
C VAL A 171 -31.74 25.54 50.86
N ALA A 172 -31.58 24.25 50.56
CA ALA A 172 -32.39 23.18 51.14
C ALA A 172 -32.25 23.11 52.67
N VAL A 173 -31.02 23.23 53.20
CA VAL A 173 -30.78 23.25 54.66
C VAL A 173 -31.40 24.50 55.30
N ALA A 174 -31.28 25.66 54.67
CA ALA A 174 -31.89 26.89 55.18
C ALA A 174 -33.42 26.79 55.23
N LEU A 175 -34.05 26.25 54.18
CA LEU A 175 -35.50 26.04 54.13
C LEU A 175 -35.98 25.02 55.17
N LEU A 176 -35.26 23.90 55.34
CA LEU A 176 -35.57 22.92 56.38
C LEU A 176 -35.41 23.49 57.79
N GLY A 177 -34.39 24.31 58.02
CA GLY A 177 -34.17 25.00 59.28
C GLY A 177 -35.31 25.98 59.61
N ILE A 178 -35.74 26.78 58.64
CA ILE A 178 -36.87 27.71 58.80
C ILE A 178 -38.18 26.94 59.03
N ALA A 179 -38.42 25.85 58.30
CA ALA A 179 -39.61 25.03 58.49
C ALA A 179 -39.66 24.41 59.89
N ASN A 180 -38.54 23.88 60.40
CA ASN A 180 -38.48 23.36 61.77
C ASN A 180 -38.66 24.44 62.84
N LEU A 181 -38.26 25.69 62.57
CA LEU A 181 -38.43 26.82 63.50
C LEU A 181 -39.88 27.33 63.52
N LEU A 182 -40.63 27.18 62.43
CA LEU A 182 -42.06 27.55 62.34
C LEU A 182 -43.01 26.48 62.90
N ILE A 183 -42.54 25.23 63.06
CA ILE A 183 -43.32 24.09 63.57
C ILE A 183 -43.21 23.96 65.11
N PHE A 184 -42.32 24.73 65.75
CA PHE A 184 -42.17 24.84 67.21
C PHE A 184 -42.71 26.18 67.72
#